data_AF-A0A852SBT9-F1
#
_entry.id   AF-A0A852SBT9-F1
#
_cell.length_a   1.000
_cell.length_b   1.000
_cell.length_c   1.000
_cell.angle_alpha   90.00
_cell.angle_beta   90.00
_cell.angle_gamma   90.00
#
_symmetry.space_group_name_H-M   'P 1'
#
loop_
_entity.id
_entity.type
_entity.pdbx_description
1 polymer ?
#
loop_
_entity_poly.entity_id
_entity_poly.type
_entity_poly.pdbx_seq_one_letter_code
_entity_poly.pdbx_strand_id
1 'polypeptide(L)'
;MTVVARVCGIVEGDAAPCGRPVPAEAALNVCARHLVVIYDGVAGAVGETDLLPAPCAWCGCRIGVHYPSGWVCAECEWRFGDAPDDVQAPPRVEVVYYVRYADRIKIGTSAGPRARIAQLPHDEVLAFERGGRELEARRHSEFAAHRIPRTEWFEEHVALTHHIDALRDGVDDPWQLYRSWVARAAAKALL
;
A
#
# COMPACT_ATOMS: atom_id res chain seq x y z
N MET A 1 -30.92 13.74 44.93
CA MET A 1 -30.22 14.27 43.74
C MET A 1 -30.93 13.71 42.52
N THR A 2 -31.69 14.55 41.81
CA THR A 2 -32.40 14.13 40.60
C THR A 2 -31.38 13.98 39.50
N VAL A 3 -31.10 12.75 39.06
CA VAL A 3 -30.23 12.51 37.90
C VAL A 3 -30.99 13.02 36.68
N VAL A 4 -30.52 14.12 36.09
CA VAL A 4 -31.08 14.61 34.82
C VAL A 4 -30.79 13.56 33.78
N ALA A 5 -31.83 12.94 33.23
CA ALA A 5 -31.69 11.99 32.14
C ALA A 5 -31.01 12.69 30.96
N ARG A 6 -29.84 12.17 30.55
CA ARG A 6 -29.12 12.69 29.39
C ARG A 6 -29.96 12.44 28.14
N VAL A 7 -30.05 13.44 27.28
CA VAL A 7 -30.77 13.36 26.01
C VAL A 7 -29.80 13.51 24.84
N CYS A 8 -30.18 12.95 23.70
CA CYS A 8 -29.40 12.95 22.48
C CYS A 8 -29.27 14.37 21.93
N GLY A 9 -28.03 14.79 21.69
CA GLY A 9 -27.70 16.11 21.13
C GLY A 9 -27.62 16.17 19.61
N ILE A 10 -27.93 15.08 18.91
CA ILE A 10 -27.92 15.05 17.43
C ILE A 10 -29.08 15.88 16.89
N VAL A 11 -28.77 16.71 15.90
CA VAL A 11 -29.72 17.46 15.09
C VAL A 11 -29.90 16.71 13.76
N GLU A 12 -31.15 16.42 13.41
CA GLU A 12 -31.50 15.68 12.19
C GLU A 12 -31.50 16.60 10.95
N GLY A 13 -31.60 16.02 9.75
CA GLY A 13 -31.45 16.76 8.48
C GLY A 13 -32.48 17.87 8.22
N ASP A 14 -33.57 17.89 9.00
CA ASP A 14 -34.61 18.91 9.03
C ASP A 14 -34.37 20.00 10.11
N ALA A 15 -33.18 19.99 10.73
CA ALA A 15 -32.79 20.83 11.86
C ALA A 15 -33.54 20.54 13.17
N ALA A 16 -34.30 19.45 13.28
CA ALA A 16 -34.97 19.06 14.52
C ALA A 16 -33.99 18.38 15.50
N PRO A 17 -33.98 18.76 16.79
CA PRO A 17 -33.19 18.04 17.80
C PRO A 17 -33.83 16.70 18.13
N CYS A 18 -33.02 15.64 18.24
CA CYS A 18 -33.49 14.29 18.50
C CYS A 18 -34.18 14.13 19.86
N GLY A 19 -33.55 14.60 20.94
CA GLY A 19 -34.10 14.57 22.31
C GLY A 19 -34.31 13.18 22.94
N ARG A 20 -34.03 12.08 22.22
CA ARG A 20 -34.17 10.71 22.75
C ARG A 20 -33.23 10.44 23.94
N PRO A 21 -33.62 9.58 24.91
CA PRO A 21 -32.77 9.24 26.05
C PRO A 21 -31.46 8.59 25.62
N VAL A 22 -30.38 8.90 26.35
CA VAL A 22 -29.03 8.37 26.16
C VAL A 22 -28.80 7.25 27.17
N PRO A 23 -28.22 6.09 26.76
CA PRO A 23 -27.84 5.03 27.69
C PRO A 23 -26.89 5.54 28.78
N ALA A 24 -27.01 5.02 30.00
CA ALA A 24 -26.25 5.53 31.15
C ALA A 24 -24.73 5.36 30.96
N GLU A 25 -24.34 4.28 30.28
CA GLU A 25 -22.98 3.89 29.94
C GLU A 25 -22.38 4.64 28.74
N ALA A 26 -23.18 5.41 28.00
CA ALA A 26 -22.70 6.07 26.79
C ALA A 26 -21.70 7.20 27.12
N ALA A 27 -20.52 7.13 26.51
CA ALA A 27 -19.48 8.16 26.65
C ALA A 27 -19.93 9.51 26.04
N LEU A 28 -20.75 9.49 24.99
CA LEU A 28 -21.23 10.66 24.27
C LEU A 28 -22.74 10.87 24.47
N ASN A 29 -23.21 12.11 24.29
CA ASN A 29 -24.65 12.45 24.33
C ASN A 29 -25.36 12.03 23.03
N VAL A 30 -25.29 10.74 22.69
CA VAL A 30 -25.87 10.16 21.47
C VAL A 30 -26.75 8.98 21.86
N CYS A 31 -28.01 8.96 21.40
CA CYS A 31 -28.90 7.81 21.65
C CYS A 31 -28.49 6.61 20.79
N ALA A 32 -28.88 5.40 21.21
CA ALA A 32 -28.53 4.15 20.52
C ALA A 32 -28.86 4.18 19.01
N ARG A 33 -30.00 4.77 18.61
CA ARG A 33 -30.37 4.93 17.20
C ARG A 33 -29.32 5.71 16.40
N HIS A 34 -28.94 6.88 16.90
CA HIS A 34 -27.98 7.72 16.18
C HIS A 34 -26.56 7.17 16.29
N LEU A 35 -26.24 6.42 17.35
CA LEU A 35 -24.98 5.73 17.43
C LEU A 35 -24.83 4.67 16.32
N VAL A 36 -25.89 3.92 16.03
CA VAL A 36 -25.92 2.98 14.89
C VAL A 36 -25.80 3.71 13.56
N VAL A 37 -26.55 4.80 13.36
CA VAL A 37 -26.45 5.59 12.11
C VAL A 37 -25.04 6.14 11.88
N ILE A 38 -24.39 6.66 12.94
CA ILE A 38 -23.01 7.14 12.87
C ILE A 38 -22.07 5.97 12.57
N TYR A 39 -22.23 4.84 13.27
CA TYR A 39 -21.42 3.65 13.04
C TYR A 39 -21.53 3.16 11.60
N ASP A 40 -22.75 2.99 11.08
CA ASP A 40 -22.99 2.54 9.71
C ASP A 40 -22.38 3.51 8.68
N GLY A 41 -22.49 4.82 8.93
CA GLY A 41 -21.87 5.85 8.10
C GLY A 41 -20.34 5.76 8.10
N VAL A 42 -19.74 5.55 9.28
CA VAL A 42 -18.29 5.38 9.42
C VAL A 42 -17.84 4.07 8.78
N ALA A 43 -18.47 2.94 9.12
CA ALA A 43 -18.15 1.62 8.56
C ALA A 43 -18.28 1.60 7.04
N GLY A 44 -19.28 2.29 6.48
CA GLY A 44 -19.42 2.48 5.04
C GLY A 44 -18.32 3.34 4.41
N ALA A 45 -17.84 4.37 5.13
CA ALA A 45 -16.88 5.33 4.59
C ALA A 45 -15.40 4.90 4.71
N VAL A 46 -15.02 4.26 5.83
CA VAL A 46 -13.60 3.94 6.12
C VAL A 46 -13.32 2.43 6.15
N GLY A 47 -14.36 1.59 6.22
CA GLY A 47 -14.22 0.15 6.37
C GLY A 47 -13.62 -0.28 7.73
N GLU A 48 -13.75 -1.56 8.05
CA GLU A 48 -13.19 -2.15 9.27
C GLU A 48 -11.94 -2.97 8.93
N THR A 49 -10.81 -2.72 9.59
CA THR A 49 -9.58 -3.51 9.38
C THR A 49 -9.59 -4.75 10.25
N ASP A 50 -9.52 -5.93 9.64
CA ASP A 50 -9.50 -7.23 10.33
C ASP A 50 -8.90 -8.33 9.42
N LEU A 51 -8.86 -9.59 9.86
CA LEU A 51 -8.32 -10.72 9.12
C LEU A 51 -9.16 -11.03 7.87
N LEU A 52 -8.49 -11.21 6.74
CA LEU A 52 -9.13 -11.74 5.53
C LEU A 52 -9.60 -13.19 5.76
N PRO A 53 -10.71 -13.63 5.13
CA PRO A 53 -11.18 -15.00 5.24
C PRO A 53 -10.18 -16.07 4.77
N ALA A 54 -9.25 -15.69 3.89
CA ALA A 54 -8.08 -16.48 3.48
C ALA A 54 -6.94 -15.54 3.06
N PRO A 55 -5.68 -16.02 2.92
CA PRO A 55 -4.61 -15.20 2.37
C PRO A 55 -4.98 -14.61 1.00
N CYS A 56 -4.66 -13.34 0.77
CA CYS A 56 -4.91 -12.66 -0.50
C CYS A 56 -4.29 -13.44 -1.67
N ALA A 57 -5.09 -13.75 -2.69
CA ALA A 57 -4.65 -14.53 -3.86
C ALA A 57 -3.50 -13.86 -4.65
N TRP A 58 -3.36 -12.54 -4.54
CA TRP A 58 -2.32 -11.79 -5.23
C TRP A 58 -1.01 -11.66 -4.45
N CYS A 59 -1.06 -11.25 -3.18
CA CYS A 59 0.14 -10.93 -2.39
C CYS A 59 0.37 -11.87 -1.19
N GLY A 60 -0.62 -12.68 -0.81
CA GLY A 60 -0.56 -13.56 0.36
C GLY A 60 -0.82 -12.90 1.71
N CYS A 61 -1.08 -11.57 1.76
CA CYS A 61 -1.40 -10.88 3.01
C CYS A 61 -2.67 -11.47 3.66
N ARG A 62 -2.71 -11.45 4.99
CA ARG A 62 -3.83 -11.96 5.81
C ARG A 62 -4.69 -10.87 6.42
N ILE A 63 -4.34 -9.59 6.23
CA ILE A 63 -5.06 -8.44 6.76
C ILE A 63 -5.84 -7.76 5.63
N GLY A 64 -7.08 -7.36 5.89
CA GLY A 64 -7.95 -6.69 4.93
C GLY A 64 -8.74 -5.56 5.56
N VAL A 65 -9.36 -4.76 4.70
CA VAL A 65 -10.36 -3.75 5.07
C VAL A 65 -11.72 -4.23 4.55
N HIS A 66 -12.67 -4.40 5.46
CA HIS A 66 -14.04 -4.80 5.18
C HIS A 66 -14.93 -3.57 4.99
N TYR A 67 -15.42 -3.41 3.77
CA TYR A 67 -16.50 -2.48 3.46
C TYR A 67 -17.83 -3.25 3.39
N PRO A 68 -18.99 -2.56 3.45
CA PRO A 68 -20.28 -3.20 3.20
C PRO A 68 -20.36 -3.94 1.85
N SER A 69 -19.56 -3.52 0.86
CA SER A 69 -19.48 -4.13 -0.47
C SER A 69 -18.50 -5.31 -0.57
N GLY A 70 -17.75 -5.59 0.50
CA GLY A 70 -16.82 -6.71 0.60
C GLY A 70 -15.43 -6.32 1.10
N TRP A 71 -14.51 -7.28 1.02
CA TRP A 71 -13.15 -7.14 1.52
C TRP A 71 -12.18 -6.69 0.44
N VAL A 72 -11.23 -5.83 0.82
CA VAL A 72 -10.02 -5.54 0.05
C VAL A 72 -8.78 -5.85 0.88
N CYS A 73 -7.72 -6.32 0.24
CA CYS A 73 -6.44 -6.56 0.90
C CYS A 73 -5.83 -5.24 1.40
N ALA A 74 -5.36 -5.19 2.65
CA ALA A 74 -4.78 -3.98 3.23
C ALA A 74 -3.43 -3.58 2.58
N GLU A 75 -2.74 -4.53 1.96
CA GLU A 75 -1.42 -4.30 1.33
C GLU A 75 -1.53 -3.93 -0.14
N CYS A 76 -2.28 -4.73 -0.90
CA CYS A 76 -2.29 -4.66 -2.35
C CYS A 76 -3.61 -4.15 -2.93
N GLU A 77 -4.59 -3.84 -2.08
CA GLU A 77 -5.93 -3.31 -2.42
C GLU A 77 -6.74 -4.22 -3.35
N TRP A 78 -6.30 -5.47 -3.57
CA TRP A 78 -7.02 -6.47 -4.35
C TRP A 78 -8.31 -6.86 -3.64
N ARG A 79 -9.42 -6.91 -4.38
CA ARG A 79 -10.71 -7.34 -3.84
C ARG A 79 -10.67 -8.84 -3.54
N PHE A 80 -11.00 -9.21 -2.33
CA PHE A 80 -11.02 -10.61 -1.92
C PHE A 80 -12.11 -11.37 -2.67
N GLY A 81 -11.76 -12.52 -3.24
CA GLY A 81 -12.65 -13.36 -4.05
C GLY A 81 -12.45 -13.21 -5.56
N ASP A 82 -11.89 -12.09 -6.03
CA ASP A 82 -11.58 -11.90 -7.44
C ASP A 82 -10.33 -12.71 -7.83
N ALA A 83 -10.34 -13.35 -9.00
CA ALA A 83 -9.22 -14.18 -9.45
C ALA A 83 -8.13 -13.31 -10.12
N PRO A 84 -6.84 -13.52 -9.80
CA PRO A 84 -5.75 -12.82 -10.50
C PRO A 84 -5.78 -13.00 -12.03
N ASP A 85 -6.32 -14.13 -12.49
CA ASP A 85 -6.43 -14.49 -13.91
C ASP A 85 -7.49 -13.67 -14.66
N ASP A 86 -8.37 -12.95 -13.94
CA ASP A 86 -9.37 -12.04 -14.54
C ASP A 86 -8.72 -10.76 -15.12
N VAL A 87 -7.41 -10.55 -14.87
CA VAL A 87 -6.64 -9.43 -15.42
C VAL A 87 -6.06 -9.83 -16.79
N GLN A 88 -6.66 -9.38 -17.90
CA GLN A 88 -6.18 -9.69 -19.28
C GLN A 88 -4.67 -9.45 -19.49
N ALA A 89 -4.12 -8.38 -18.91
CA ALA A 89 -2.68 -8.19 -18.80
C ALA A 89 -2.39 -7.32 -17.56
N PRO A 90 -1.56 -7.77 -16.60
CA PRO A 90 -1.22 -6.95 -15.46
C PRO A 90 -0.58 -5.64 -15.94
N PRO A 91 -1.00 -4.49 -15.40
CA PRO A 91 -0.46 -3.21 -15.79
C PRO A 91 1.05 -3.19 -15.52
N ARG A 92 1.78 -2.60 -16.47
CA ARG A 92 3.23 -2.45 -16.36
C ARG A 92 3.55 -1.38 -15.33
N VAL A 93 4.25 -1.77 -14.27
CA VAL A 93 4.82 -0.84 -13.29
C VAL A 93 6.30 -0.67 -13.61
N GLU A 94 6.70 0.53 -14.02
CA GLU A 94 8.12 0.85 -14.20
C GLU A 94 8.82 1.03 -12.86
N VAL A 95 9.99 0.43 -12.74
CA VAL A 95 10.85 0.55 -11.56
C VAL A 95 12.29 0.84 -11.97
N VAL A 96 12.98 1.59 -11.12
CA VAL A 96 14.45 1.57 -11.02
C VAL A 96 14.83 0.46 -10.05
N TYR A 97 15.71 -0.44 -10.48
CA TYR A 97 16.21 -1.55 -9.69
C TYR A 97 17.66 -1.32 -9.28
N TYR A 98 17.98 -1.79 -8.07
CA TYR A 98 19.32 -1.83 -7.51
C TYR A 98 19.68 -3.30 -7.30
N VAL A 99 20.69 -3.80 -8.01
CA VAL A 99 21.16 -5.19 -7.85
C VAL A 99 22.65 -5.22 -7.50
N ARG A 100 23.03 -6.07 -6.55
CA ARG A 100 24.44 -6.30 -6.19
C ARG A 100 25.01 -7.42 -7.03
N TYR A 101 26.26 -7.26 -7.45
CA TYR A 101 27.08 -8.36 -7.94
C TYR A 101 28.51 -8.16 -7.49
N ALA A 102 29.00 -9.04 -6.61
CA ALA A 102 30.26 -8.85 -5.88
C ALA A 102 30.27 -7.48 -5.14
N ASP A 103 31.28 -6.65 -5.42
CA ASP A 103 31.58 -5.36 -4.78
C ASP A 103 30.95 -4.15 -5.49
N ARG A 104 30.01 -4.40 -6.40
CA ARG A 104 29.40 -3.36 -7.24
C ARG A 104 27.89 -3.47 -7.29
N ILE A 105 27.27 -2.32 -7.45
CA ILE A 105 25.83 -2.17 -7.54
C ILE A 105 25.46 -1.67 -8.93
N LYS A 106 24.49 -2.31 -9.57
CA LYS A 106 23.91 -1.84 -10.82
C LYS A 106 22.62 -1.09 -10.54
N ILE A 107 22.49 0.08 -11.15
CA ILE A 107 21.26 0.87 -11.19
C ILE A 107 20.73 0.79 -12.62
N GLY A 108 19.50 0.29 -12.80
CA GLY A 108 18.85 0.26 -14.11
C GLY A 108 17.34 0.40 -14.00
N THR A 109 16.64 0.63 -15.12
CA THR A 109 15.17 0.66 -15.14
C THR A 109 14.55 -0.51 -15.92
N SER A 110 13.33 -0.91 -15.56
CA SER A 110 12.52 -1.87 -16.34
C SER A 110 11.03 -1.78 -16.02
N ALA A 111 10.21 -2.01 -17.04
CA ALA A 111 8.77 -2.32 -16.90
C ALA A 111 8.49 -3.83 -16.70
N GLY A 112 9.53 -4.66 -16.74
CA GLY A 112 9.49 -6.11 -16.58
C GLY A 112 10.70 -6.61 -15.79
N PRO A 113 10.89 -6.15 -14.53
CA PRO A 113 12.13 -6.32 -13.79
C PRO A 113 12.52 -7.79 -13.61
N ARG A 114 11.56 -8.72 -13.48
CA ARG A 114 11.86 -10.15 -13.27
C ARG A 114 12.60 -10.77 -14.46
N ALA A 115 12.10 -10.57 -15.68
CA ALA A 115 12.75 -11.06 -16.89
C ALA A 115 14.08 -10.33 -17.16
N ARG A 116 14.15 -9.04 -16.86
CA ARG A 116 15.37 -8.24 -17.04
C ARG A 116 16.49 -8.67 -16.08
N ILE A 117 16.19 -8.79 -14.79
CA ILE A 117 17.17 -9.12 -13.74
C ILE A 117 17.68 -10.56 -13.89
N ALA A 118 16.83 -11.50 -14.31
CA ALA A 118 17.26 -12.87 -14.60
C ALA A 118 18.35 -12.97 -15.69
N GLN A 119 18.50 -11.94 -16.54
CA GLN A 119 19.54 -11.87 -17.57
C GLN A 119 20.81 -11.13 -17.11
N LEU A 120 20.83 -10.62 -15.87
CA LEU A 120 21.94 -9.88 -15.32
C LEU A 120 22.70 -10.75 -14.31
N PRO A 121 24.04 -10.67 -14.27
CA PRO A 121 24.78 -11.21 -13.13
C PRO A 121 24.37 -10.43 -11.87
N HIS A 122 23.87 -11.14 -10.86
CA HIS A 122 23.51 -10.55 -9.57
C HIS A 122 23.53 -11.62 -8.47
N ASP A 123 23.90 -11.20 -7.27
CA ASP A 123 23.83 -12.00 -6.04
C ASP A 123 22.54 -11.68 -5.27
N GLU A 124 22.12 -10.42 -5.29
CA GLU A 124 20.95 -9.93 -4.53
C GLU A 124 20.24 -8.80 -5.29
N VAL A 125 18.91 -8.78 -5.21
CA VAL A 125 18.09 -7.62 -5.55
C VAL A 125 17.94 -6.77 -4.29
N LEU A 126 18.53 -5.59 -4.27
CA LEU A 126 18.64 -4.76 -3.08
C LEU A 126 17.37 -3.95 -2.83
N ALA A 127 16.83 -3.33 -3.88
CA ALA A 127 15.66 -2.47 -3.78
C ALA A 127 15.01 -2.25 -5.14
N PHE A 128 13.74 -1.84 -5.09
CA PHE A 128 13.05 -1.18 -6.19
C PHE A 128 12.63 0.22 -5.78
N GLU A 129 12.73 1.15 -6.71
CA GLU A 129 12.20 2.51 -6.59
C GLU A 129 11.21 2.72 -7.74
N ARG A 130 9.97 3.13 -7.44
CA ARG A 130 8.93 3.28 -8.45
C ARG A 130 9.27 4.46 -9.38
N GLY A 131 9.43 4.19 -10.68
CA GLY A 131 9.81 5.20 -11.67
C GLY A 131 10.49 4.62 -12.91
N GLY A 132 10.55 5.42 -13.96
CA GLY A 132 11.11 5.03 -15.26
C GLY A 132 12.50 5.64 -15.53
N ARG A 133 12.82 5.81 -16.82
CA ARG A 133 14.12 6.30 -17.31
C ARG A 133 14.56 7.64 -16.71
N GLU A 134 13.64 8.56 -16.45
CA GLU A 134 14.00 9.86 -15.88
C GLU A 134 14.55 9.74 -14.46
N LEU A 135 14.00 8.81 -13.67
CA LEU A 135 14.47 8.54 -12.32
C LEU A 135 15.82 7.82 -12.37
N GLU A 136 15.98 6.84 -13.26
CA GLU A 136 17.28 6.17 -13.49
C GLU A 136 18.37 7.19 -13.84
N ALA A 137 18.11 8.08 -14.81
CA ALA A 137 19.07 9.11 -15.21
C ALA A 137 19.45 10.03 -14.05
N ARG A 138 18.48 10.38 -13.19
CA ARG A 138 18.72 11.16 -11.98
C ARG A 138 19.65 10.43 -11.02
N ARG A 139 19.40 9.14 -10.74
CA ARG A 139 20.24 8.32 -9.87
C ARG A 139 21.64 8.11 -10.44
N HIS A 140 21.75 7.93 -11.76
CA HIS A 140 23.06 7.88 -12.44
C HIS A 140 23.84 9.18 -12.30
N SER A 141 23.16 10.34 -12.39
CA SER A 141 23.78 11.65 -12.18
C SER A 141 24.20 11.88 -10.73
N GLU A 142 23.35 11.49 -9.78
CA GLU A 142 23.59 11.65 -8.35
C GLU A 142 24.80 10.84 -7.87
N PHE A 143 24.90 9.59 -8.31
CA PHE A 143 26.00 8.68 -7.92
C PHE A 143 27.14 8.65 -8.94
N ALA A 144 27.21 9.63 -9.84
CA ALA A 144 28.14 9.64 -10.96
C ALA A 144 29.62 9.52 -10.54
N ALA A 145 29.99 10.07 -9.37
CA ALA A 145 31.34 10.02 -8.83
C ALA A 145 31.86 8.60 -8.56
N HIS A 146 30.95 7.64 -8.35
CA HIS A 146 31.25 6.23 -8.05
C HIS A 146 30.89 5.30 -9.22
N ARG A 147 30.54 5.86 -10.38
CA ARG A 147 30.14 5.09 -11.55
C ARG A 147 31.37 4.50 -12.23
N ILE A 148 31.38 3.18 -12.42
CA ILE A 148 32.43 2.49 -13.16
C ILE A 148 32.37 2.95 -14.63
N PRO A 149 33.47 3.51 -15.18
CA PRO A 149 33.46 4.17 -16.47
C PRO A 149 32.81 3.34 -17.59
N ARG A 150 31.90 3.98 -18.35
CA ARG A 150 31.19 3.39 -19.51
C ARG A 150 30.26 2.23 -19.17
N THR A 151 29.87 2.05 -17.91
CA THR A 151 28.94 1.01 -17.49
C THR A 151 27.73 1.57 -16.73
N GLU A 152 26.78 0.71 -16.37
CA GLU A 152 25.68 1.02 -15.43
C GLU A 152 25.97 0.47 -14.03
N TRP A 153 27.24 0.14 -13.76
CA TRP A 153 27.71 -0.35 -12.46
C TRP A 153 28.37 0.78 -11.68
N PHE A 154 28.22 0.71 -10.36
CA PHE A 154 28.72 1.67 -9.39
C PHE A 154 29.51 0.92 -8.33
N GLU A 155 30.62 1.51 -7.91
CA GLU A 155 31.31 1.08 -6.70
C GLU A 155 30.38 1.27 -5.50
N GLU A 156 30.37 0.28 -4.60
CA GLU A 156 29.64 0.42 -3.35
C GLU A 156 30.23 1.59 -2.53
N HIS A 157 29.36 2.51 -2.11
CA HIS A 157 29.75 3.68 -1.33
C HIS A 157 28.60 4.13 -0.43
N VAL A 158 28.97 4.82 0.66
CA VAL A 158 28.05 5.14 1.76
C VAL A 158 26.76 5.86 1.32
N ALA A 159 26.83 6.78 0.34
CA ALA A 159 25.65 7.51 -0.10
C ALA A 159 24.66 6.62 -0.85
N LEU A 160 25.14 5.71 -1.71
CA LEU A 160 24.28 4.74 -2.39
C LEU A 160 23.73 3.69 -1.43
N THR A 161 24.53 3.19 -0.48
CA THR A 161 24.04 2.26 0.53
C THR A 161 22.94 2.91 1.39
N HIS A 162 23.16 4.15 1.85
CA HIS A 162 22.15 4.88 2.61
C HIS A 162 20.86 5.14 1.81
N HIS A 163 20.98 5.46 0.52
CA HIS A 163 19.82 5.60 -0.36
C HIS A 163 19.04 4.28 -0.49
N ILE A 164 19.75 3.17 -0.68
CA ILE A 164 19.15 1.83 -0.76
C ILE A 164 18.48 1.44 0.56
N ASP A 165 19.12 1.72 1.69
CA ASP A 165 18.56 1.44 3.02
C ASP A 165 17.27 2.25 3.25
N ALA A 166 17.22 3.51 2.81
CA ALA A 166 16.01 4.31 2.86
C ALA A 166 14.87 3.75 1.99
N LEU A 167 15.19 3.13 0.84
CA LEU A 167 14.19 2.42 0.01
C LEU A 167 13.72 1.11 0.65
N ARG A 168 14.56 0.48 1.48
CA ARG A 168 14.27 -0.78 2.17
C ARG A 168 13.56 -0.58 3.51
N ASP A 169 13.43 0.66 3.98
CA ASP A 169 12.80 0.92 5.28
C ASP A 169 11.36 0.38 5.30
N GLY A 170 11.09 -0.56 6.22
CA GLY A 170 9.83 -1.28 6.30
C GLY A 170 9.55 -2.30 5.17
N VAL A 171 10.53 -2.64 4.34
CA VAL A 171 10.38 -3.57 3.20
C VAL A 171 11.32 -4.77 3.34
N ASP A 172 10.76 -5.92 3.68
CA ASP A 172 11.52 -7.17 3.84
C ASP A 172 11.96 -7.80 2.50
N ASP A 173 11.07 -7.80 1.49
CA ASP A 173 11.31 -8.35 0.15
C ASP A 173 10.93 -7.31 -0.92
N PRO A 174 11.89 -6.77 -1.70
CA PRO A 174 11.59 -5.85 -2.80
C PRO A 174 10.56 -6.42 -3.78
N TRP A 175 10.54 -7.74 -4.01
CA TRP A 175 9.56 -8.35 -4.88
C TRP A 175 8.14 -8.35 -4.30
N GLN A 176 7.97 -8.36 -2.98
CA GLN A 176 6.65 -8.16 -2.35
C GLN A 176 6.14 -6.76 -2.62
N LEU A 177 6.99 -5.75 -2.46
CA LEU A 177 6.66 -4.35 -2.77
C LEU A 177 6.30 -4.17 -4.25
N TYR A 178 7.08 -4.76 -5.17
CA TYR A 178 6.74 -4.72 -6.59
C TYR A 178 5.38 -5.40 -6.88
N ARG A 179 5.11 -6.56 -6.26
CA ARG A 179 3.81 -7.25 -6.41
C ARG A 179 2.65 -6.40 -5.92
N SER A 180 2.81 -5.65 -4.82
CA SER A 180 1.76 -4.77 -4.29
C SER A 180 1.47 -3.62 -5.24
N TRP A 181 2.50 -2.99 -5.83
CA TRP A 181 2.30 -1.94 -6.85
C TRP A 181 1.57 -2.45 -8.09
N VAL A 182 1.91 -3.66 -8.58
CA VAL A 182 1.21 -4.25 -9.74
C VAL A 182 -0.25 -4.55 -9.40
N ALA A 183 -0.53 -5.11 -8.22
CA ALA A 183 -1.92 -5.38 -7.80
C ALA A 183 -2.74 -4.09 -7.70
N ARG A 184 -2.20 -3.05 -7.07
CA ARG A 184 -2.88 -1.75 -6.94
C ARG A 184 -3.16 -1.12 -8.30
N ALA A 185 -2.23 -1.26 -9.24
CA ALA A 185 -2.46 -0.80 -10.60
C ALA A 185 -3.52 -1.65 -11.32
N ALA A 186 -3.56 -2.97 -11.10
CA ALA A 186 -4.55 -3.87 -11.69
C ALA A 186 -5.97 -3.60 -11.15
N ALA A 187 -6.10 -3.43 -9.84
CA ALA A 187 -7.37 -3.10 -9.18
C ALA A 187 -7.97 -1.80 -9.74
N LYS A 188 -7.14 -0.78 -10.01
CA LYS A 188 -7.58 0.47 -10.65
C LYS A 188 -8.06 0.30 -12.09
N ALA A 189 -7.57 -0.70 -12.81
CA ALA A 189 -7.96 -0.95 -14.20
C ALA A 189 -9.29 -1.72 -14.32
N LEU A 190 -9.79 -2.29 -13.22
CA LEU A 190 -11.07 -3.00 -13.13
C LEU A 190 -12.24 -2.08 -12.70
N LEU A 191 -11.96 -0.81 -12.37
CA LEU A 191 -12.94 0.24 -12.05
C LEU A 191 -13.25 1.09 -13.28
#